data_AF-A0A8B3S1P0-F1
#
_entry.id   AF-A0A8B3S1P0-F1
#
_cell.length_a   1.000
_cell.length_b   1.000
_cell.length_c   1.000
_cell.angle_alpha   90.00
_cell.angle_beta   90.00
_cell.angle_gamma   90.00
#
_symmetry.space_group_name_H-M   'P 1'
#
loop_
_entity.id
_entity.type
_entity.pdbx_description
1 polymer ?
#
loop_
_entity_poly.entity_id
_entity_poly.type
_entity_poly.pdbx_seq_one_letter_code
_entity_poly.pdbx_strand_id
1 'polypeptide(L)'
;MNEEKIKRGKQITKELADILQELSDSEVGKLLGAGAMDDLLRAILDPSKVKRYPSIAEFLLANKTRASLLALMRYTITQNYSFKSINMAGQEVFFSPEHNQWVEDGVIFLLGEERFAGGFVLYRNKEELRFAKSTREIRVGEQPGPENCIFIGRAEVKKLLKTLPPNEISDLDKPIHELKELLERRETNESEYQKWIQRHSWVLDLRYESVQGHRKLDDENIPDFTGVKVNNKNRDIFEIKQPFVPIFRKDRNFTSEFNDAWNQIERYLNFAREEKDYLGRKGLNFDNPKCYLIIGFGISDDELKKVRAKERLNPAIEILTYNDLIISAERTIKFVKNTKA
;
A
#
# COMPACT_ATOMS: atom_id res chain seq x y z
N MET A 1 -0.77 54.40 -3.26
CA MET A 1 -1.30 53.31 -4.12
C MET A 1 -1.10 51.91 -3.53
N ASN A 2 0.07 51.55 -3.00
CA ASN A 2 0.29 50.20 -2.45
C ASN A 2 -0.40 49.96 -1.09
N GLU A 3 -0.47 50.96 -0.20
CA GLU A 3 -1.13 50.81 1.11
C GLU A 3 -2.63 50.57 1.00
N GLU A 4 -3.30 51.30 0.10
CA GLU A 4 -4.73 51.14 -0.17
C GLU A 4 -5.04 49.74 -0.73
N LYS A 5 -4.19 49.23 -1.64
CA LYS A 5 -4.29 47.86 -2.15
C LYS A 5 -4.06 46.81 -1.06
N ILE A 6 -3.11 47.03 -0.15
CA ILE A 6 -2.87 46.15 1.01
C ILE A 6 -4.09 46.16 1.95
N LYS A 7 -4.64 47.34 2.25
CA LYS A 7 -5.84 47.48 3.09
C LYS A 7 -7.04 46.77 2.45
N ARG A 8 -7.26 46.98 1.15
CA ARG A 8 -8.34 46.29 0.41
C ARG A 8 -8.12 44.79 0.35
N GLY A 9 -6.89 44.31 0.14
CA GLY A 9 -6.56 42.89 0.13
C GLY A 9 -6.83 42.21 1.48
N LYS A 10 -6.47 42.87 2.59
CA LYS A 10 -6.82 42.40 3.94
C LYS A 10 -8.32 42.32 4.16
N GLN A 11 -9.05 43.33 3.70
CA GLN A 11 -10.52 43.35 3.77
C GLN A 11 -11.13 42.19 2.97
N ILE A 12 -10.72 41.98 1.71
CA ILE A 12 -11.20 40.87 0.87
C ILE A 12 -10.87 39.51 1.50
N THR A 13 -9.68 39.37 2.08
CA THR A 13 -9.29 38.12 2.77
C THR A 13 -10.21 37.84 3.96
N LYS A 14 -10.57 38.89 4.71
CA LYS A 14 -11.53 38.77 5.81
C LYS A 14 -12.93 38.44 5.31
N GLU A 15 -13.42 39.15 4.30
CA GLU A 15 -14.73 38.89 3.67
C GLU A 15 -14.81 37.44 3.15
N LEU A 16 -13.76 36.93 2.50
CA LEU A 16 -13.69 35.54 2.05
C LEU A 16 -13.72 34.55 3.23
N ALA A 17 -12.99 34.84 4.32
CA ALA A 17 -13.00 33.99 5.50
C ALA A 17 -14.39 33.94 6.17
N ASP A 18 -15.09 35.07 6.23
CA ASP A 18 -16.45 35.17 6.77
C ASP A 18 -17.42 34.37 5.87
N ILE A 19 -17.33 34.52 4.53
CA ILE A 19 -18.12 33.73 3.57
C ILE A 19 -17.89 32.22 3.75
N LEU A 20 -16.64 31.79 3.87
CA LEU A 20 -16.31 30.36 4.02
C LEU A 20 -16.87 29.75 5.31
N GLN A 21 -17.11 30.55 6.36
CA GLN A 21 -17.74 30.07 7.60
C GLN A 21 -19.25 29.88 7.47
N GLU A 22 -19.89 30.58 6.53
CA GLU A 22 -21.34 30.54 6.31
C GLU A 22 -21.75 29.47 5.29
N LEU A 23 -20.85 29.10 4.38
CA LEU A 23 -21.12 28.11 3.34
C LEU A 23 -21.13 26.67 3.87
N SER A 24 -21.99 25.84 3.27
CA SER A 24 -21.91 24.39 3.47
C SER A 24 -20.69 23.78 2.77
N ASP A 25 -20.26 22.59 3.18
CA ASP A 25 -19.15 21.85 2.56
C ASP A 25 -19.29 21.75 1.03
N SER A 26 -20.50 21.48 0.54
CA SER A 26 -20.78 21.35 -0.89
C SER A 26 -20.62 22.68 -1.66
N GLU A 27 -20.89 23.80 -0.99
CA GLU A 27 -20.80 25.14 -1.56
C GLU A 27 -19.37 25.67 -1.52
N VAL A 28 -18.60 25.33 -0.47
CA VAL A 28 -17.15 25.60 -0.42
C VAL A 28 -16.45 24.96 -1.62
N GLY A 29 -16.80 23.72 -1.95
CA GLY A 29 -16.29 23.03 -3.14
C GLY A 29 -16.64 23.72 -4.46
N LYS A 30 -17.80 24.37 -4.56
CA LYS A 30 -18.20 25.15 -5.75
C LYS A 30 -17.49 26.50 -5.82
N LEU A 31 -17.26 27.15 -4.68
CA LEU A 31 -16.62 28.47 -4.60
C LEU A 31 -15.11 28.38 -4.91
N LEU A 32 -14.42 27.44 -4.28
CA LEU A 32 -12.96 27.31 -4.36
C LEU A 32 -12.51 26.23 -5.34
N GLY A 33 -13.42 25.34 -5.78
CA GLY A 33 -13.16 24.36 -6.83
C GLY A 33 -13.11 24.98 -8.23
N ALA A 34 -12.83 24.15 -9.23
CA ALA A 34 -12.78 24.54 -10.65
C ALA A 34 -11.79 25.69 -10.99
N GLY A 35 -10.62 25.71 -10.33
CA GLY A 35 -9.47 26.53 -10.76
C GLY A 35 -9.28 27.85 -10.02
N ALA A 36 -10.27 28.36 -9.27
CA ALA A 36 -10.13 29.59 -8.49
C ALA A 36 -8.94 29.54 -7.51
N MET A 37 -8.73 28.37 -6.89
CA MET A 37 -7.59 28.16 -6.00
C MET A 37 -6.25 28.06 -6.74
N ASP A 38 -6.23 27.51 -7.96
CA ASP A 38 -5.02 27.51 -8.81
C ASP A 38 -4.66 28.94 -9.22
N ASP A 39 -5.65 29.75 -9.63
CA ASP A 39 -5.46 31.16 -9.99
C ASP A 39 -4.90 31.98 -8.82
N LEU A 40 -5.44 31.78 -7.61
CA LEU A 40 -4.94 32.43 -6.40
C LEU A 40 -3.49 32.02 -6.08
N LEU A 41 -3.14 30.73 -6.17
CA LEU A 41 -1.76 30.27 -5.95
C LEU A 41 -0.80 30.79 -7.02
N ARG A 42 -1.19 30.81 -8.30
CA ARG A 42 -0.40 31.39 -9.40
C ARG A 42 -0.23 32.90 -9.24
N ALA A 43 -1.24 33.61 -8.71
CA ALA A 43 -1.14 35.02 -8.40
C ALA A 43 -0.09 35.31 -7.30
N ILE A 44 0.18 34.34 -6.41
CA ILE A 44 1.28 34.39 -5.44
C ILE A 44 2.60 34.05 -6.11
N LEU A 45 2.73 32.90 -6.76
CA LEU A 45 3.95 32.52 -7.48
C LEU A 45 3.62 31.58 -8.65
N ASP A 46 3.73 32.09 -9.86
CA ASP A 46 3.40 31.34 -11.08
C ASP A 46 4.62 30.54 -11.59
N PRO A 47 4.58 29.19 -11.51
CA PRO A 47 5.69 28.35 -11.93
C PRO A 47 5.94 28.39 -13.45
N SER A 48 4.97 28.80 -14.27
CA SER A 48 5.17 28.93 -15.72
C SER A 48 6.20 30.02 -16.07
N LYS A 49 6.44 30.97 -15.16
CA LYS A 49 7.41 32.05 -15.31
C LYS A 49 8.86 31.61 -15.05
N VAL A 50 9.09 30.40 -14.57
CA VAL A 50 10.45 29.84 -14.34
C VAL A 50 11.31 29.94 -15.61
N LYS A 51 10.71 29.74 -16.80
CA LYS A 51 11.41 29.83 -18.09
C LYS A 51 12.05 31.20 -18.38
N ARG A 52 11.68 32.24 -17.63
CA ARG A 52 12.24 33.60 -17.75
C ARG A 52 13.54 33.78 -16.95
N TYR A 53 13.97 32.77 -16.21
CA TYR A 53 15.13 32.80 -15.34
C TYR A 53 16.15 31.75 -15.78
N PRO A 54 17.46 32.00 -15.58
CA PRO A 54 18.51 31.04 -15.96
C PRO A 54 18.41 29.70 -15.22
N SER A 55 17.85 29.69 -14.01
CA SER A 55 17.66 28.50 -13.20
C SER A 55 16.47 28.65 -12.24
N ILE A 56 16.03 27.53 -11.66
CA ILE A 56 15.01 27.52 -10.59
C ILE A 56 15.51 28.29 -9.35
N ALA A 57 16.80 28.18 -9.03
CA ALA A 57 17.38 28.89 -7.89
C ALA A 57 17.27 30.42 -8.07
N GLU A 58 17.59 30.92 -9.27
CA GLU A 58 17.44 32.34 -9.60
C GLU A 58 15.98 32.79 -9.59
N PHE A 59 15.05 31.97 -10.09
CA PHE A 59 13.62 32.24 -10.00
C PHE A 59 13.15 32.38 -8.54
N LEU A 60 13.54 31.43 -7.68
CA LEU A 60 13.17 31.44 -6.26
C LEU A 60 13.81 32.62 -5.53
N LEU A 61 15.07 32.95 -5.81
CA LEU A 61 15.77 34.09 -5.20
C LEU A 61 15.11 35.42 -5.59
N ALA A 62 14.81 35.60 -6.87
CA ALA A 62 14.11 36.79 -7.36
C ALA A 62 12.68 36.94 -6.80
N ASN A 63 12.05 35.83 -6.42
CA ASN A 63 10.69 35.79 -5.89
C ASN A 63 10.65 35.35 -4.41
N LYS A 64 11.73 35.55 -3.65
CA LYS A 64 11.92 34.95 -2.32
C LYS A 64 10.75 35.18 -1.36
N THR A 65 10.19 36.38 -1.29
CA THR A 65 9.07 36.68 -0.38
C THR A 65 7.80 35.93 -0.75
N ARG A 66 7.52 35.79 -2.06
CA ARG A 66 6.36 35.04 -2.57
C ARG A 66 6.55 33.54 -2.35
N ALA A 67 7.76 33.02 -2.59
CA ALA A 67 8.12 31.64 -2.30
C ALA A 67 8.01 31.33 -0.80
N SER A 68 8.49 32.22 0.07
CA SER A 68 8.37 32.10 1.52
C SER A 68 6.90 32.12 1.98
N LEU A 69 6.04 32.92 1.35
CA LEU A 69 4.60 32.91 1.66
C LEU A 69 3.97 31.56 1.34
N LEU A 70 4.23 30.98 0.17
CA LEU A 70 3.73 29.64 -0.16
C LEU A 70 4.30 28.57 0.79
N ALA A 71 5.57 28.67 1.15
CA ALA A 71 6.19 27.78 2.13
C ALA A 71 5.52 27.90 3.51
N LEU A 72 5.21 29.13 3.94
CA LEU A 72 4.48 29.37 5.19
C LEU A 72 3.05 28.82 5.13
N MET A 73 2.33 29.03 4.03
CA MET A 73 1.00 28.44 3.83
C MET A 73 1.06 26.92 3.93
N ARG A 74 2.01 26.28 3.23
CA ARG A 74 2.22 24.83 3.32
C ARG A 74 2.55 24.41 4.75
N TYR A 75 3.43 25.15 5.44
CA TYR A 75 3.79 24.89 6.83
C TYR A 75 2.60 25.03 7.78
N THR A 76 1.74 26.03 7.60
CA THR A 76 0.52 26.20 8.39
C THR A 76 -0.46 25.05 8.11
N ILE A 77 -0.62 24.66 6.84
CA ILE A 77 -1.47 23.53 6.45
C ILE A 77 -0.96 22.24 7.11
N THR A 78 0.34 21.96 7.02
CA THR A 78 0.90 20.78 7.66
C THR A 78 0.85 20.93 9.18
N GLN A 79 1.42 21.94 9.81
CA GLN A 79 1.48 21.96 11.27
C GLN A 79 0.13 22.10 12.00
N ASN A 80 -0.87 22.73 11.40
CA ASN A 80 -2.10 23.08 12.12
C ASN A 80 -3.33 22.27 11.71
N TYR A 81 -3.29 21.52 10.60
CA TYR A 81 -4.47 20.77 10.13
C TYR A 81 -4.37 19.26 10.34
N SER A 82 -3.39 18.78 11.12
CA SER A 82 -3.49 17.45 11.70
C SER A 82 -4.49 17.48 12.86
N PHE A 83 -5.55 16.67 12.79
CA PHE A 83 -6.54 16.58 13.88
C PHE A 83 -6.02 15.64 14.95
N LYS A 84 -5.93 16.12 16.19
CA LYS A 84 -5.54 15.33 17.35
C LYS A 84 -6.76 14.64 17.94
N SER A 85 -6.64 13.35 18.26
CA SER A 85 -7.65 12.58 18.97
C SER A 85 -7.00 11.67 20.00
N ILE A 86 -7.83 11.04 20.81
CA ILE A 86 -7.45 9.96 21.70
C ILE A 86 -8.01 8.66 21.11
N ASN A 87 -7.17 7.63 20.97
CA ASN A 87 -7.62 6.30 20.56
C ASN A 87 -8.30 5.56 21.73
N MET A 88 -8.87 4.39 21.48
CA MET A 88 -9.54 3.60 22.55
C MET A 88 -8.59 3.15 23.67
N ALA A 89 -7.28 3.17 23.44
CA ALA A 89 -6.23 2.87 24.41
C ALA A 89 -5.88 4.05 25.33
N GLY A 90 -6.50 5.22 25.10
CA GLY A 90 -6.13 6.44 25.81
C GLY A 90 -4.88 7.13 25.26
N GLN A 91 -4.33 6.67 24.13
CA GLN A 91 -3.15 7.27 23.51
C GLN A 91 -3.53 8.35 22.51
N GLU A 92 -2.65 9.34 22.40
CA GLU A 92 -2.76 10.41 21.43
C GLU A 92 -2.49 9.91 20.01
N VAL A 93 -3.38 10.22 19.09
CA VAL A 93 -3.24 9.92 17.66
C VAL A 93 -3.56 11.14 16.82
N PHE A 94 -2.91 11.25 15.67
CA PHE A 94 -3.07 12.32 14.71
C PHE A 94 -3.69 11.80 13.40
N PHE A 95 -4.72 12.49 12.94
CA PHE A 95 -5.31 12.34 11.62
C PHE A 95 -4.68 13.38 10.71
N SER A 96 -3.99 12.95 9.66
CA SER A 96 -3.38 13.86 8.69
C SER A 96 -4.18 13.89 7.39
N PRO A 97 -4.64 15.08 6.96
CA PRO A 97 -5.35 15.23 5.69
C PRO A 97 -4.43 15.20 4.46
N GLU A 98 -3.10 15.13 4.65
CA GLU A 98 -2.11 15.22 3.57
C GLU A 98 -2.34 14.16 2.48
N HIS A 99 -2.89 13.01 2.84
CA HIS A 99 -3.17 11.92 1.90
C HIS A 99 -4.65 11.51 1.89
N ASN A 100 -5.56 12.48 2.09
CA ASN A 100 -6.98 12.20 2.00
C ASN A 100 -7.38 11.80 0.59
N GLN A 101 -7.92 10.60 0.43
CA GLN A 101 -8.57 10.16 -0.81
C GLN A 101 -10.03 9.86 -0.53
N TRP A 102 -10.92 10.57 -1.21
CA TRP A 102 -12.34 10.29 -1.18
C TRP A 102 -12.64 9.11 -2.09
N VAL A 103 -13.36 8.12 -1.58
CA VAL A 103 -13.91 6.99 -2.35
C VAL A 103 -15.43 7.04 -2.27
N GLU A 104 -16.11 6.33 -3.17
CA GLU A 104 -17.58 6.43 -3.34
C GLU A 104 -18.37 6.30 -2.03
N ASP A 105 -17.89 5.50 -1.08
CA ASP A 105 -18.55 5.19 0.20
C ASP A 105 -17.71 5.53 1.45
N GLY A 106 -16.65 6.33 1.31
CA GLY A 106 -15.77 6.61 2.44
C GLY A 106 -14.59 7.55 2.19
N VAL A 107 -13.68 7.59 3.15
CA VAL A 107 -12.45 8.38 3.09
C VAL A 107 -11.26 7.55 3.55
N ILE A 108 -10.20 7.59 2.74
CA ILE A 108 -8.87 7.08 3.11
C ILE A 108 -8.08 8.26 3.66
N PHE A 109 -7.46 8.11 4.82
CA PHE A 109 -6.60 9.13 5.44
C PHE A 109 -5.44 8.48 6.19
N LEU A 110 -4.49 9.30 6.64
CA LEU A 110 -3.34 8.83 7.41
C LEU A 110 -3.61 8.96 8.91
N LEU A 111 -3.41 7.88 9.66
CA LEU A 111 -3.56 7.83 11.12
C LEU A 111 -2.30 7.28 11.79
N GLY A 112 -1.73 8.04 12.73
CA GLY A 112 -0.53 7.62 13.46
C GLY A 112 -0.26 8.40 14.75
N GLU A 113 0.80 8.03 15.47
CA GLU A 113 1.23 8.67 16.73
C GLU A 113 1.96 9.99 16.50
N GLU A 114 2.46 10.20 15.28
CA GLU A 114 3.12 11.43 14.87
C GLU A 114 2.28 12.14 13.79
N ARG A 115 2.41 13.46 13.71
CA ARG A 115 1.75 14.24 12.66
C ARG A 115 2.31 13.84 11.30
N PHE A 116 1.45 13.67 10.30
CA PHE A 116 1.85 13.35 8.91
C PHE A 116 2.57 12.00 8.75
N ALA A 117 2.54 11.15 9.77
CA ALA A 117 3.03 9.78 9.70
C ALA A 117 1.94 8.83 10.21
N GLY A 118 1.94 7.60 9.73
CA GLY A 118 0.91 6.64 10.12
C GLY A 118 0.65 5.54 9.11
N GLY A 119 -0.38 4.76 9.38
CA GLY A 119 -0.97 3.86 8.41
C GLY A 119 -2.11 4.56 7.66
N PHE A 120 -2.34 4.16 6.41
CA PHE A 120 -3.58 4.51 5.73
C PHE A 120 -4.76 3.83 6.42
N VAL A 121 -5.87 4.54 6.55
CA VAL A 121 -7.10 4.06 7.17
C VAL A 121 -8.27 4.45 6.30
N LEU A 122 -9.13 3.49 6.02
CA LEU A 122 -10.41 3.70 5.36
C LEU A 122 -11.53 3.73 6.40
N TYR A 123 -12.31 4.80 6.37
CA TYR A 123 -13.56 4.92 7.10
C TYR A 123 -14.73 4.91 6.11
N ARG A 124 -15.70 4.01 6.31
CA ARG A 124 -16.90 3.85 5.47
C ARG A 124 -18.17 3.84 6.31
N ASN A 125 -19.25 4.43 5.79
CA ASN A 125 -20.65 4.23 6.23
C ASN A 125 -20.94 4.25 7.74
N LYS A 126 -20.22 5.06 8.53
CA LYS A 126 -20.31 5.08 10.01
C LYS A 126 -19.97 3.74 10.68
N GLU A 127 -19.28 2.86 9.97
CA GLU A 127 -18.78 1.58 10.46
C GLU A 127 -17.39 1.73 11.13
N GLU A 128 -16.76 0.59 11.42
CA GLU A 128 -15.43 0.49 12.01
C GLU A 128 -14.32 1.03 11.08
N LEU A 129 -13.30 1.66 11.68
CA LEU A 129 -12.05 2.00 10.98
C LEU A 129 -11.38 0.73 10.44
N ARG A 130 -11.09 0.71 9.14
CA ARG A 130 -10.34 -0.37 8.50
C ARG A 130 -8.96 0.11 8.12
N PHE A 131 -7.93 -0.58 8.56
CA PHE A 131 -6.56 -0.17 8.32
C PHE A 131 -6.11 -0.73 6.98
N ALA A 132 -5.52 0.13 6.16
CA ALA A 132 -4.92 -0.28 4.90
C ALA A 132 -3.59 -0.98 5.19
N LYS A 133 -3.53 -2.24 4.81
CA LYS A 133 -2.29 -2.95 4.56
C LYS A 133 -2.03 -2.89 3.08
N SER A 134 -0.92 -2.29 2.68
CA SER A 134 -0.53 -2.37 1.27
C SER A 134 -0.16 -3.81 0.91
N THR A 135 -0.61 -4.27 -0.26
CA THR A 135 -0.31 -5.59 -0.80
C THR A 135 1.14 -5.75 -1.24
N ARG A 136 1.86 -4.64 -1.44
CA ARG A 136 3.21 -4.62 -2.00
C ARG A 136 4.05 -3.44 -1.48
N GLU A 137 5.30 -3.35 -1.90
CA GLU A 137 6.07 -2.12 -1.74
C GLU A 137 5.41 -0.98 -2.56
N ILE A 138 5.07 0.13 -1.87
CA ILE A 138 4.67 1.41 -2.48
C ILE A 138 5.87 2.33 -2.32
N ARG A 139 6.44 2.78 -3.43
CA ARG A 139 7.63 3.63 -3.44
C ARG A 139 7.28 5.11 -3.46
N VAL A 140 8.23 5.94 -3.04
CA VAL A 140 8.09 7.40 -3.02
C VAL A 140 7.71 7.90 -4.43
N GLY A 141 6.58 8.60 -4.53
CA GLY A 141 6.06 9.14 -5.79
C GLY A 141 5.01 8.27 -6.48
N GLU A 142 4.76 7.04 -6.03
CA GLU A 142 3.59 6.27 -6.46
C GLU A 142 2.33 6.78 -5.74
N GLN A 143 1.23 6.95 -6.47
CA GLN A 143 -0.09 7.15 -5.87
C GLN A 143 -0.75 5.78 -5.68
N PRO A 144 -0.80 5.22 -4.46
CA PRO A 144 -1.49 3.97 -4.25
C PRO A 144 -3.00 4.20 -4.42
N GLY A 145 -3.59 3.52 -5.39
CA GLY A 145 -5.03 3.36 -5.49
C GLY A 145 -5.55 2.29 -4.53
N PRO A 146 -6.88 2.24 -4.26
CA PRO A 146 -7.50 1.25 -3.38
C PRO A 146 -7.17 -0.20 -3.71
N GLU A 147 -6.86 -0.52 -4.97
CA GLU A 147 -6.44 -1.83 -5.44
C GLU A 147 -5.08 -2.30 -4.89
N ASN A 148 -4.24 -1.38 -4.42
CA ASN A 148 -2.93 -1.68 -3.82
C ASN A 148 -3.01 -1.84 -2.30
N CYS A 149 -4.22 -1.78 -1.74
CA CYS A 149 -4.49 -1.77 -0.32
C CYS A 149 -5.58 -2.78 0.02
N ILE A 150 -5.33 -3.60 1.04
CA ILE A 150 -6.35 -4.39 1.70
C ILE A 150 -6.76 -3.64 2.95
N PHE A 151 -8.05 -3.43 3.14
CA PHE A 151 -8.58 -2.80 4.34
C PHE A 151 -9.11 -3.85 5.30
N ILE A 152 -8.45 -3.99 6.45
CA ILE A 152 -8.76 -5.00 7.46
C ILE A 152 -9.34 -4.31 8.71
N GLY A 153 -10.49 -4.79 9.20
CA GLY A 153 -11.11 -4.28 10.44
C GLY A 153 -10.45 -4.87 11.70
N ARG A 154 -10.52 -4.20 12.86
CA ARG A 154 -9.86 -4.70 14.09
C ARG A 154 -10.46 -6.01 14.57
N ALA A 155 -11.77 -6.21 14.38
CA ALA A 155 -12.42 -7.49 14.69
C ALA A 155 -11.82 -8.65 13.89
N GLU A 156 -11.51 -8.43 12.61
CA GLU A 156 -10.84 -9.40 11.75
C GLU A 156 -9.41 -9.65 12.24
N VAL A 157 -8.66 -8.59 12.53
CA VAL A 157 -7.31 -8.71 13.13
C VAL A 157 -7.34 -9.52 14.42
N LYS A 158 -8.30 -9.27 15.31
CA LYS A 158 -8.42 -9.99 16.57
C LYS A 158 -8.76 -11.47 16.35
N LYS A 159 -9.59 -11.78 15.35
CA LYS A 159 -9.87 -13.16 14.94
C LYS A 159 -8.62 -13.84 14.39
N LEU A 160 -7.81 -13.11 13.63
CA LEU A 160 -6.57 -13.57 13.02
C LEU A 160 -5.44 -13.76 14.05
N LEU A 161 -5.31 -12.86 15.01
CA LEU A 161 -4.36 -13.02 16.10
C LEU A 161 -4.67 -14.26 16.94
N LYS A 162 -5.94 -14.70 17.00
CA LYS A 162 -6.32 -15.96 17.67
C LYS A 162 -5.93 -17.20 16.86
N THR A 163 -5.72 -17.09 15.54
CA THR A 163 -5.26 -18.21 14.71
C THR A 163 -3.74 -18.32 14.69
N LEU A 164 -3.01 -17.29 15.13
CA LEU A 164 -1.56 -17.36 15.26
C LEU A 164 -1.16 -18.21 16.48
N PRO A 165 -0.11 -19.05 16.37
CA PRO A 165 0.44 -19.77 17.50
C PRO A 165 0.90 -18.79 18.60
N PRO A 166 0.59 -19.01 19.90
CA PRO A 166 0.95 -18.09 20.98
C PRO A 166 2.45 -17.76 21.07
N ASN A 167 3.30 -18.72 20.70
CA ASN A 167 4.76 -18.60 20.64
C ASN A 167 5.26 -17.73 19.47
N GLU A 168 4.48 -17.56 18.40
CA GLU A 168 4.82 -16.59 17.35
C GLU A 168 4.37 -15.17 17.73
N ILE A 169 3.29 -15.07 18.50
CA ILE A 169 2.79 -13.79 18.99
C ILE A 169 3.77 -13.15 20.00
N SER A 170 4.52 -13.96 20.75
CA SER A 170 5.52 -13.49 21.72
C SER A 170 6.78 -12.91 21.07
N ASP A 171 7.10 -13.33 19.85
CA ASP A 171 8.25 -12.83 19.10
C ASP A 171 7.88 -12.70 17.62
N LEU A 172 7.14 -11.62 17.34
CA LEU A 172 6.66 -11.31 16.00
C LEU A 172 7.79 -10.97 15.03
N ASP A 173 8.96 -10.55 15.52
CA ASP A 173 10.09 -10.12 14.71
C ASP A 173 10.96 -11.30 14.25
N LYS A 174 10.93 -12.43 14.97
CA LYS A 174 11.68 -13.66 14.66
C LYS A 174 11.54 -14.14 13.20
N PRO A 175 10.34 -14.24 12.60
CA PRO A 175 10.23 -14.73 11.22
C PRO A 175 11.00 -13.86 10.21
N ILE A 176 11.02 -12.53 10.41
CA ILE A 176 11.79 -11.63 9.54
C ILE A 176 13.28 -11.84 9.74
N HIS A 177 13.73 -12.03 10.98
CA HIS A 177 15.13 -12.30 11.24
C HIS A 177 15.57 -13.61 10.58
N GLU A 178 14.81 -14.70 10.76
CA GLU A 178 15.07 -15.98 10.09
C GLU A 178 15.13 -15.82 8.56
N LEU A 179 14.20 -15.07 7.95
CA LEU A 179 14.22 -14.83 6.51
C LEU A 179 15.45 -14.03 6.06
N LYS A 180 15.82 -12.98 6.81
CA LYS A 180 17.01 -12.18 6.53
C LYS A 180 18.28 -13.03 6.62
N GLU A 181 18.38 -13.92 7.61
CA GLU A 181 19.50 -14.88 7.70
C GLU A 181 19.57 -15.83 6.50
N LEU A 182 18.42 -16.36 6.03
CA LEU A 182 18.37 -17.18 4.81
C LEU A 182 18.89 -16.41 3.59
N LEU A 183 18.53 -15.13 3.47
CA LEU A 183 18.93 -14.27 2.36
C LEU A 183 20.41 -13.84 2.46
N GLU A 184 20.89 -13.51 3.66
CA GLU A 184 22.28 -13.11 3.91
C GLU A 184 23.27 -14.23 3.61
N ARG A 185 22.94 -15.48 4.00
CA ARG A 185 23.75 -16.66 3.65
C ARG A 185 23.61 -17.08 2.18
N ARG A 186 22.78 -16.38 1.41
CA ARG A 186 22.42 -16.68 0.02
C ARG A 186 21.94 -18.11 -0.17
N GLU A 187 21.02 -18.55 0.69
CA GLU A 187 20.40 -19.88 0.56
C GLU A 187 19.76 -20.05 -0.83
N THR A 188 20.14 -21.10 -1.54
CA THR A 188 19.62 -21.39 -2.89
C THR A 188 18.61 -22.52 -2.91
N ASN A 189 18.44 -23.22 -1.79
CA ASN A 189 17.47 -24.31 -1.68
C ASN A 189 16.05 -23.76 -1.45
N GLU A 190 15.22 -23.85 -2.48
CA GLU A 190 13.80 -23.45 -2.46
C GLU A 190 13.02 -24.09 -1.29
N SER A 191 13.32 -25.34 -0.96
CA SER A 191 12.63 -26.05 0.13
C SER A 191 12.86 -25.45 1.51
N GLU A 192 13.96 -24.73 1.73
CA GLU A 192 14.19 -24.02 3.00
C GLU A 192 13.24 -22.83 3.13
N TYR A 193 12.96 -22.12 2.04
CA TYR A 193 11.98 -21.04 2.02
C TYR A 193 10.54 -21.57 2.15
N GLN A 194 10.22 -22.70 1.51
CA GLN A 194 8.94 -23.37 1.70
C GLN A 194 8.72 -23.78 3.17
N LYS A 195 9.72 -24.39 3.82
CA LYS A 195 9.65 -24.73 5.25
C LYS A 195 9.46 -23.49 6.13
N TRP A 196 10.15 -22.40 5.81
CA TRP A 196 10.01 -21.13 6.52
C TRP A 196 8.59 -20.57 6.38
N ILE A 197 8.02 -20.53 5.17
CA ILE A 197 6.62 -20.08 4.95
C ILE A 197 5.63 -21.03 5.65
N GLN A 198 5.86 -22.33 5.62
CA GLN A 198 4.99 -23.29 6.29
C GLN A 198 4.96 -23.07 7.81
N ARG A 199 6.12 -22.74 8.39
CA ARG A 199 6.24 -22.41 9.81
C ARG A 199 5.54 -21.09 10.12
N HIS A 200 5.75 -20.07 9.29
CA HIS A 200 5.33 -18.69 9.54
C HIS A 200 4.28 -18.22 8.53
N SER A 201 3.23 -19.00 8.29
CA SER A 201 2.33 -18.79 7.15
C SER A 201 1.65 -17.41 7.07
N TRP A 202 1.51 -16.74 8.21
CA TRP A 202 0.92 -15.41 8.29
C TRP A 202 1.74 -14.32 7.59
N VAL A 203 3.03 -14.58 7.32
CA VAL A 203 3.91 -13.67 6.57
C VAL A 203 3.45 -13.46 5.13
N LEU A 204 2.71 -14.43 4.55
CA LEU A 204 2.10 -14.30 3.23
C LEU A 204 1.01 -13.23 3.27
N ASP A 205 0.00 -13.44 4.10
CA ASP A 205 -0.98 -12.41 4.44
C ASP A 205 -1.84 -12.83 5.64
N LEU A 206 -2.33 -11.83 6.36
CA LEU A 206 -3.35 -12.01 7.39
C LEU A 206 -4.73 -12.30 6.79
N ARG A 207 -4.94 -12.21 5.48
CA ARG A 207 -6.23 -12.59 4.87
C ARG A 207 -6.49 -14.10 4.89
N TYR A 208 -5.47 -14.90 5.16
CA TYR A 208 -5.55 -16.35 5.15
C TYR A 208 -5.73 -16.91 6.56
N GLU A 209 -6.75 -17.74 6.74
CA GLU A 209 -6.97 -18.45 8.01
C GLU A 209 -6.07 -19.68 8.15
N SER A 210 -5.68 -20.27 7.01
CA SER A 210 -4.74 -21.37 6.95
C SER A 210 -4.04 -21.36 5.60
N VAL A 211 -2.76 -21.75 5.61
CA VAL A 211 -1.96 -21.98 4.41
C VAL A 211 -1.57 -23.45 4.40
N GLN A 212 -1.91 -24.13 3.31
CA GLN A 212 -1.80 -25.58 3.20
C GLN A 212 -0.77 -25.92 2.13
N GLY A 213 0.33 -26.56 2.54
CA GLY A 213 1.40 -26.96 1.63
C GLY A 213 1.02 -28.13 0.74
N HIS A 214 1.49 -28.12 -0.51
CA HIS A 214 1.49 -29.25 -1.44
C HIS A 214 0.12 -29.92 -1.64
N ARG A 215 -0.97 -29.13 -1.60
CA ARG A 215 -2.32 -29.62 -1.88
C ARG A 215 -2.49 -29.78 -3.38
N LYS A 216 -2.38 -31.03 -3.84
CA LYS A 216 -2.60 -31.44 -5.24
C LYS A 216 -3.93 -30.93 -5.80
N LEU A 217 -3.88 -30.10 -6.84
CA LEU A 217 -5.04 -29.75 -7.65
C LEU A 217 -5.46 -30.98 -8.45
N ASP A 218 -4.53 -31.61 -9.15
CA ASP A 218 -4.62 -32.94 -9.79
C ASP A 218 -3.28 -33.71 -9.65
N ASP A 219 -2.99 -34.67 -10.53
CA ASP A 219 -1.76 -35.46 -10.49
C ASP A 219 -0.50 -34.70 -10.95
N GLU A 220 -0.66 -33.63 -11.73
CA GLU A 220 0.44 -32.86 -12.34
C GLU A 220 0.59 -31.44 -11.75
N ASN A 221 -0.48 -30.91 -11.18
CA ASN A 221 -0.62 -29.55 -10.67
C ASN A 221 -0.57 -29.55 -9.16
N ILE A 222 0.65 -29.42 -8.64
CA ILE A 222 0.93 -29.41 -7.20
C ILE A 222 1.55 -28.05 -6.85
N PRO A 223 0.73 -27.06 -6.45
CA PRO A 223 1.25 -25.78 -5.98
C PRO A 223 1.98 -25.97 -4.66
N ASP A 224 2.99 -25.13 -4.41
CA ASP A 224 3.70 -25.11 -3.14
C ASP A 224 2.73 -24.89 -1.97
N PHE A 225 1.82 -23.92 -2.10
CA PHE A 225 0.78 -23.66 -1.11
C PHE A 225 -0.56 -23.25 -1.70
N THR A 226 -1.62 -23.50 -0.93
CA THR A 226 -2.92 -22.84 -1.12
C THR A 226 -3.32 -22.13 0.18
N GLY A 227 -3.75 -20.88 0.08
CA GLY A 227 -4.21 -20.08 1.22
C GLY A 227 -5.73 -20.01 1.27
N VAL A 228 -6.34 -20.43 2.38
CA VAL A 228 -7.80 -20.34 2.58
C VAL A 228 -8.14 -18.96 3.14
N LYS A 229 -8.97 -18.19 2.44
CA LYS A 229 -9.39 -16.84 2.86
C LYS A 229 -10.36 -16.90 4.05
N VAL A 230 -10.17 -15.98 5.01
CA VAL A 230 -11.02 -15.90 6.22
C VAL A 230 -12.48 -15.55 5.90
N ASN A 231 -12.70 -14.70 4.88
CA ASN A 231 -14.00 -14.06 4.63
C ASN A 231 -15.00 -14.97 3.89
N ASN A 232 -14.54 -15.76 2.93
CA ASN A 232 -15.40 -16.54 2.04
C ASN A 232 -14.96 -18.01 1.88
N LYS A 233 -13.90 -18.43 2.58
CA LYS A 233 -13.32 -19.79 2.50
C LYS A 233 -12.81 -20.20 1.11
N ASN A 234 -12.80 -19.28 0.14
CA ASN A 234 -12.17 -19.50 -1.15
C ASN A 234 -10.65 -19.45 -1.01
N ARG A 235 -9.96 -20.01 -2.00
CA ARG A 235 -8.51 -20.19 -1.95
C ARG A 235 -7.78 -19.31 -2.94
N ASP A 236 -6.56 -18.93 -2.55
CA ASP A 236 -5.52 -18.43 -3.44
C ASP A 236 -4.39 -19.44 -3.54
N ILE A 237 -3.55 -19.30 -4.58
CA ILE A 237 -2.47 -20.22 -4.91
C ILE A 237 -1.12 -19.49 -4.75
N PHE A 238 -0.12 -20.18 -4.23
CA PHE A 238 1.24 -19.66 -4.10
C PHE A 238 2.23 -20.62 -4.73
N GLU A 239 3.14 -20.06 -5.51
CA GLU A 239 4.32 -20.74 -6.04
C GLU A 239 5.55 -19.95 -5.59
N ILE A 240 6.57 -20.63 -5.10
CA ILE A 240 7.81 -20.04 -4.60
C ILE A 240 8.94 -20.49 -5.50
N LYS A 241 9.84 -19.57 -5.83
CA LYS A 241 11.14 -19.87 -6.39
C LYS A 241 12.21 -19.31 -5.48
N GLN A 242 13.40 -19.93 -5.50
CA GLN A 242 14.52 -19.42 -4.72
C GLN A 242 14.85 -17.94 -5.08
N PRO A 243 15.24 -17.10 -4.09
CA PRO A 243 15.30 -15.63 -4.26
C PRO A 243 16.31 -15.12 -5.28
N PHE A 244 17.38 -15.87 -5.50
CA PHE A 244 18.52 -15.48 -6.34
C PHE A 244 18.43 -16.05 -7.76
N VAL A 245 17.28 -16.61 -8.14
CA VAL A 245 17.08 -17.09 -9.51
C VAL A 245 17.15 -15.89 -10.44
N PRO A 246 17.95 -15.94 -11.52
CA PRO A 246 18.04 -14.83 -12.45
C PRO A 246 16.67 -14.58 -13.09
N ILE A 247 16.09 -13.38 -12.91
CA ILE A 247 14.83 -12.99 -13.56
C ILE A 247 15.09 -12.38 -14.94
N PHE A 248 16.21 -11.66 -15.08
CA PHE A 248 16.59 -10.97 -16.30
C PHE A 248 17.92 -11.48 -16.86
N ARG A 249 17.99 -11.55 -18.18
CA ARG A 249 19.21 -11.73 -18.96
C ARG A 249 19.97 -10.40 -19.07
N LYS A 250 21.22 -10.45 -19.55
CA LYS A 250 22.05 -9.25 -19.77
C LYS A 250 21.44 -8.24 -20.75
N ASP A 251 20.63 -8.71 -21.71
CA ASP A 251 19.89 -7.88 -22.68
C ASP A 251 18.60 -7.28 -22.08
N ARG A 252 18.36 -7.47 -20.78
CA ARG A 252 17.17 -7.04 -20.02
C ARG A 252 15.86 -7.72 -20.45
N ASN A 253 15.92 -8.85 -21.15
CA ASN A 253 14.76 -9.73 -21.37
C ASN A 253 14.61 -10.75 -20.23
N PHE A 254 13.42 -11.32 -20.06
CA PHE A 254 13.18 -12.35 -19.06
C PHE A 254 13.99 -13.62 -19.34
N THR A 255 14.46 -14.28 -18.29
CA THR A 255 15.14 -15.58 -18.37
C THR A 255 14.16 -16.71 -18.69
N SER A 256 14.70 -17.87 -19.09
CA SER A 256 13.91 -19.11 -19.21
C SER A 256 13.26 -19.47 -17.89
N GLU A 257 14.03 -19.39 -16.81
CA GLU A 257 13.66 -19.75 -15.45
C GLU A 257 12.47 -18.92 -14.95
N PHE A 258 12.47 -17.61 -15.22
CA PHE A 258 11.32 -16.77 -14.91
C PHE A 258 10.09 -17.15 -15.76
N ASN A 259 10.27 -17.38 -17.06
CA ASN A 259 9.16 -17.77 -17.93
C ASN A 259 8.57 -19.12 -17.54
N ASP A 260 9.39 -20.08 -17.11
CA ASP A 260 8.94 -21.38 -16.64
C ASP A 260 8.11 -21.25 -15.36
N ALA A 261 8.57 -20.45 -14.41
CA ALA A 261 7.83 -20.13 -13.19
C ALA A 261 6.50 -19.40 -13.49
N TRP A 262 6.50 -18.47 -14.44
CA TRP A 262 5.30 -17.78 -14.91
C TRP A 262 4.30 -18.74 -15.56
N ASN A 263 4.77 -19.60 -16.47
CA ASN A 263 3.93 -20.60 -17.14
C ASN A 263 3.35 -21.61 -16.14
N GLN A 264 4.13 -21.97 -15.11
CA GLN A 264 3.67 -22.86 -14.04
C GLN A 264 2.51 -22.26 -13.26
N ILE A 265 2.62 -20.98 -12.87
CA ILE A 265 1.55 -20.33 -12.12
C ILE A 265 0.32 -20.02 -12.98
N GLU A 266 0.49 -19.72 -14.27
CA GLU A 266 -0.62 -19.62 -15.23
C GLU A 266 -1.38 -20.94 -15.37
N ARG A 267 -0.65 -22.06 -15.45
CA ARG A 267 -1.26 -23.39 -15.52
C ARG A 267 -2.13 -23.68 -14.30
N TYR A 268 -1.64 -23.36 -13.09
CA TYR A 268 -2.43 -23.53 -11.87
C TYR A 268 -3.69 -22.66 -11.85
N LEU A 269 -3.56 -21.40 -12.26
CA LEU A 269 -4.69 -20.47 -12.34
C LEU A 269 -5.76 -20.96 -13.32
N ASN A 270 -5.35 -21.40 -14.50
CA ASN A 270 -6.26 -21.90 -15.53
C ASN A 270 -6.97 -23.17 -15.03
N PHE A 271 -6.22 -24.13 -14.49
CA PHE A 271 -6.79 -25.35 -13.93
C PHE A 271 -7.81 -25.04 -12.81
N ALA A 272 -7.47 -24.14 -11.89
CA ALA A 272 -8.37 -23.73 -10.80
C ALA A 272 -9.67 -23.06 -11.29
N ARG A 273 -9.64 -22.40 -12.46
CA ARG A 273 -10.79 -21.74 -13.06
C ARG A 273 -11.66 -22.68 -13.90
N GLU A 274 -11.05 -23.63 -14.59
CA GLU A 274 -11.70 -24.56 -15.50
C GLU A 274 -12.31 -25.75 -14.74
N GLU A 275 -11.61 -26.27 -13.73
CA GLU A 275 -11.99 -27.50 -13.03
C GLU A 275 -12.68 -27.28 -11.67
N LYS A 276 -13.53 -26.25 -11.60
CA LYS A 276 -14.20 -25.83 -10.34
C LYS A 276 -14.99 -26.96 -9.68
N ASP A 277 -15.75 -27.73 -10.44
CA ASP A 277 -16.59 -28.81 -9.90
C ASP A 277 -15.76 -29.99 -9.38
N TYR A 278 -14.66 -30.31 -10.06
CA TYR A 278 -13.72 -31.34 -9.62
C TYR A 278 -13.01 -30.91 -8.33
N LEU A 279 -12.50 -29.68 -8.29
CA LEU A 279 -11.82 -29.11 -7.12
C LEU A 279 -12.77 -28.93 -5.93
N GLY A 280 -14.01 -28.51 -6.18
CA GLY A 280 -15.07 -28.39 -5.17
C GLY A 280 -15.38 -29.73 -4.49
N ARG A 281 -15.45 -30.83 -5.27
CA ARG A 281 -15.59 -32.20 -4.71
C ARG A 281 -14.41 -32.62 -3.83
N LYS A 282 -13.21 -32.05 -4.05
CA LYS A 282 -12.01 -32.23 -3.22
C LYS A 282 -11.94 -31.26 -2.02
N GLY A 283 -12.94 -30.41 -1.81
CA GLY A 283 -12.94 -29.37 -0.77
C GLY A 283 -11.99 -28.21 -1.06
N LEU A 284 -11.63 -28.02 -2.33
CA LEU A 284 -10.75 -26.96 -2.82
C LEU A 284 -11.58 -25.93 -3.61
N ASN A 285 -12.13 -24.94 -2.92
CA ASN A 285 -12.96 -23.91 -3.55
C ASN A 285 -12.10 -22.75 -4.05
N PHE A 286 -12.08 -22.54 -5.36
CA PHE A 286 -11.36 -21.43 -6.02
C PHE A 286 -12.36 -20.55 -6.78
N ASP A 287 -12.97 -19.60 -6.06
CA ASP A 287 -13.75 -18.54 -6.70
C ASP A 287 -12.92 -17.27 -6.85
N ASN A 288 -12.74 -16.85 -8.11
CA ASN A 288 -11.83 -15.79 -8.53
C ASN A 288 -10.46 -15.80 -7.80
N PRO A 289 -9.70 -16.91 -7.91
CA PRO A 289 -8.45 -17.05 -7.18
C PRO A 289 -7.39 -16.05 -7.67
N LYS A 290 -6.58 -15.56 -6.73
CA LYS A 290 -5.29 -14.93 -7.03
C LYS A 290 -4.20 -15.99 -6.97
N CYS A 291 -3.20 -15.83 -7.82
CA CYS A 291 -2.00 -16.64 -7.78
C CYS A 291 -0.79 -15.74 -7.52
N TYR A 292 0.00 -16.09 -6.52
CA TYR A 292 1.19 -15.33 -6.12
C TYR A 292 2.44 -16.10 -6.50
N LEU A 293 3.30 -15.49 -7.32
CA LEU A 293 4.63 -16.00 -7.62
C LEU A 293 5.64 -15.26 -6.75
N ILE A 294 6.23 -15.96 -5.79
CA ILE A 294 7.27 -15.42 -4.91
C ILE A 294 8.63 -15.69 -5.54
N ILE A 295 9.30 -14.65 -6.03
CA ILE A 295 10.55 -14.77 -6.77
C ILE A 295 11.36 -13.47 -6.74
N GLY A 296 12.68 -13.60 -6.68
CA GLY A 296 13.59 -12.47 -6.79
C GLY A 296 13.88 -11.75 -5.47
N PHE A 297 15.12 -11.32 -5.31
CA PHE A 297 15.59 -10.51 -4.19
C PHE A 297 16.61 -9.48 -4.67
N GLY A 298 16.48 -8.24 -4.21
CA GLY A 298 17.39 -7.15 -4.57
C GLY A 298 17.30 -6.74 -6.05
N ILE A 299 16.14 -6.89 -6.68
CA ILE A 299 15.93 -6.46 -8.07
C ILE A 299 15.86 -4.93 -8.18
N SER A 300 16.39 -4.39 -9.28
CA SER A 300 16.41 -2.94 -9.50
C SER A 300 15.03 -2.36 -9.83
N ASP A 301 14.85 -1.05 -9.64
CA ASP A 301 13.61 -0.32 -9.94
C ASP A 301 13.14 -0.51 -11.38
N ASP A 302 14.07 -0.51 -12.34
CA ASP A 302 13.75 -0.65 -13.76
C ASP A 302 13.35 -2.09 -14.13
N GLU A 303 13.98 -3.07 -13.49
CA GLU A 303 13.59 -4.49 -13.60
C GLU A 303 12.22 -4.73 -12.99
N LEU A 304 11.98 -4.18 -11.79
CA LEU A 304 10.67 -4.25 -11.13
C LEU A 304 9.58 -3.63 -12.01
N LYS A 305 9.80 -2.46 -12.64
CA LYS A 305 8.85 -1.88 -13.59
C LYS A 305 8.49 -2.82 -14.74
N LYS A 306 9.46 -3.59 -15.25
CA LYS A 306 9.20 -4.60 -16.28
C LYS A 306 8.41 -5.79 -15.75
N VAL A 307 8.73 -6.28 -14.55
CA VAL A 307 7.92 -7.30 -13.86
C VAL A 307 6.47 -6.84 -13.73
N ARG A 308 6.24 -5.60 -13.26
CA ARG A 308 4.90 -5.01 -13.13
C ARG A 308 4.21 -4.84 -14.49
N ALA A 309 4.95 -4.57 -15.56
CA ALA A 309 4.38 -4.51 -16.91
C ALA A 309 3.87 -5.88 -17.38
N LYS A 310 4.57 -6.97 -17.04
CA LYS A 310 4.14 -8.34 -17.31
C LYS A 310 2.90 -8.71 -16.50
N GLU A 311 2.89 -8.36 -15.22
CA GLU A 311 1.76 -8.58 -14.29
C GLU A 311 0.45 -7.94 -14.78
N ARG A 312 0.51 -6.73 -15.33
CA ARG A 312 -0.67 -6.04 -15.89
C ARG A 312 -1.38 -6.83 -17.01
N LEU A 313 -0.71 -7.77 -17.67
CA LEU A 313 -1.33 -8.60 -18.70
C LEU A 313 -2.24 -9.68 -18.09
N ASN A 314 -2.02 -10.08 -16.83
CA ASN A 314 -2.86 -11.02 -16.11
C ASN A 314 -3.05 -10.57 -14.65
N PRO A 315 -4.04 -9.70 -14.38
CA PRO A 315 -4.26 -9.15 -13.03
C PRO A 315 -4.60 -10.18 -11.95
N ALA A 316 -4.82 -11.45 -12.30
CA ALA A 316 -5.04 -12.52 -11.33
C ALA A 316 -3.73 -13.16 -10.83
N ILE A 317 -2.60 -12.85 -11.47
CA ILE A 317 -1.28 -13.26 -11.04
C ILE A 317 -0.57 -12.04 -10.46
N GLU A 318 0.00 -12.19 -9.27
CA GLU A 318 0.78 -11.16 -8.59
C GLU A 318 2.19 -11.69 -8.33
N ILE A 319 3.20 -10.88 -8.62
CA ILE A 319 4.60 -11.24 -8.36
C ILE A 319 5.07 -10.56 -7.08
N LEU A 320 5.51 -11.35 -6.11
CA LEU A 320 6.07 -10.85 -4.86
C LEU A 320 7.57 -11.13 -4.82
N THR A 321 8.37 -10.10 -4.60
CA THR A 321 9.79 -10.30 -4.29
C THR A 321 9.96 -10.68 -2.81
N TYR A 322 11.12 -11.22 -2.47
CA TYR A 322 11.48 -11.42 -1.06
C TYR A 322 11.60 -10.09 -0.30
N ASN A 323 11.89 -8.98 -0.99
CA ASN A 323 11.78 -7.64 -0.42
C ASN A 323 10.32 -7.30 -0.08
N ASP A 324 9.38 -7.59 -0.99
CA ASP A 324 7.94 -7.38 -0.74
C ASP A 324 7.45 -8.20 0.45
N LEU A 325 7.89 -9.46 0.59
CA LEU A 325 7.55 -10.29 1.74
C LEU A 325 8.05 -9.71 3.07
N ILE A 326 9.31 -9.27 3.13
CA ILE A 326 9.87 -8.63 4.33
C ILE A 326 9.06 -7.38 4.69
N ILE A 327 8.82 -6.50 3.71
CA ILE A 327 8.08 -5.25 3.92
C ILE A 327 6.64 -5.55 4.37
N SER A 328 5.97 -6.52 3.75
CA SER A 328 4.62 -6.95 4.10
C SER A 328 4.57 -7.51 5.53
N ALA A 329 5.55 -8.33 5.92
CA ALA A 329 5.66 -8.87 7.26
C ALA A 329 5.94 -7.76 8.29
N GLU A 330 6.92 -6.88 8.06
CA GLU A 330 7.25 -5.75 8.94
C GLU A 330 6.04 -4.84 9.17
N ARG A 331 5.30 -4.52 8.10
CA ARG A 331 4.06 -3.73 8.18
C ARG A 331 2.98 -4.48 8.95
N THR A 332 2.84 -5.79 8.74
CA THR A 332 1.88 -6.63 9.46
C THR A 332 2.19 -6.62 10.96
N ILE A 333 3.45 -6.76 11.34
CA ILE A 333 3.87 -6.73 12.75
C ILE A 333 3.62 -5.36 13.35
N LYS A 334 4.02 -4.28 12.67
CA LYS A 334 3.74 -2.92 13.12
C LYS A 334 2.25 -2.71 13.34
N PHE A 335 1.44 -3.18 12.40
CA PHE A 335 -0.01 -3.12 12.49
C PHE A 335 -0.54 -3.92 13.70
N VAL A 336 -0.10 -5.16 13.90
CA VAL A 336 -0.49 -6.00 15.04
C VAL A 336 -0.08 -5.36 16.37
N LYS A 337 1.15 -4.83 16.46
CA LYS A 337 1.66 -4.10 17.64
C LYS A 337 0.78 -2.88 17.94
N ASN A 338 0.44 -2.10 16.92
CA ASN A 338 -0.42 -0.92 17.05
C ASN A 338 -1.89 -1.23 17.35
N THR A 339 -2.38 -2.44 17.03
CA THR A 339 -3.78 -2.84 17.29
C THR A 339 -3.95 -3.51 18.67
N LYS A 340 -2.84 -3.92 19.29
CA LYS A 340 -2.81 -4.42 20.68
C LYS A 340 -2.72 -3.30 21.72
N ALA A 341 -2.25 -2.12 21.33
CA ALA A 341 -2.45 -0.89 22.08
C ALA A 341 -3.91 -0.47 21.95
#